data_AF-A0A7S3N0B5-F1
#
_entry.id   AF-A0A7S3N0B5-F1
#
_cell.length_a   1.000
_cell.length_b   1.000
_cell.length_c   1.000
_cell.angle_alpha   90.00
_cell.angle_beta   90.00
_cell.angle_gamma   90.00
#
_symmetry.space_group_name_H-M   'P 1'
#
loop_
_entity.id
_entity.type
_entity.pdbx_description
1 polymer ?
#
loop_
_entity_poly.entity_id
_entity_poly.type
_entity_poly.pdbx_seq_one_letter_code
_entity_poly.pdbx_strand_id
1 'polypeptide(L)'
;KIVYKMTKHLSKGDIRANHELLKTELRSVKYINPIEQGQLTDGIPLAFLPIIHHALLVYSPLVSQFISGEGFELQAKSDYRFVENTYKLMLNSFGGYKPQ
;
A
#
# COMPACT_ATOMS: atom_id res chain seq x y z
N LYS A 1 10.23 6.25 -12.23
CA LYS A 1 11.64 6.03 -11.84
C LYS A 1 11.82 5.58 -10.38
N ILE A 2 10.96 5.97 -9.43
CA ILE A 2 11.07 5.58 -8.01
C ILE A 2 10.74 4.09 -7.78
N VAL A 3 9.61 3.60 -8.34
CA VAL A 3 9.17 2.20 -8.19
C VAL A 3 10.20 1.19 -8.70
N TYR A 4 10.84 1.46 -9.85
CA TYR A 4 11.85 0.56 -10.44
C TYR A 4 13.16 0.48 -9.63
N LYS A 5 13.43 1.47 -8.77
CA LYS A 5 14.60 1.46 -7.87
C LYS A 5 14.35 0.61 -6.62
N MET A 6 13.07 0.42 -6.22
CA MET A 6 12.66 -0.33 -5.01
C MET A 6 12.83 -1.84 -5.13
N THR A 7 12.56 -2.43 -6.29
CA THR A 7 12.66 -3.90 -6.49
C THR A 7 14.09 -4.43 -6.36
N LYS A 8 15.11 -3.57 -6.46
CA LYS A 8 16.52 -3.98 -6.38
C LYS A 8 17.04 -4.16 -4.94
N HIS A 9 16.30 -3.69 -3.93
CA HIS A 9 16.73 -3.71 -2.52
C HIS A 9 15.83 -4.54 -1.57
N LEU A 10 14.71 -5.07 -2.05
CA LEU A 10 13.88 -6.02 -1.29
C LEU A 10 14.66 -7.33 -1.11
N SER A 11 15.19 -7.54 0.10
CA SER A 11 15.81 -8.80 0.48
C SER A 11 14.72 -9.80 0.83
N LYS A 12 14.64 -10.92 0.09
CA LYS A 12 13.76 -12.05 0.40
C LYS A 12 14.30 -12.79 1.63
N GLY A 13 14.11 -12.22 2.82
CA GLY A 13 14.52 -12.85 4.08
C GLY A 13 14.84 -11.87 5.20
N ASP A 14 15.18 -10.62 4.87
CA ASP A 14 15.45 -9.59 5.90
C ASP A 14 14.22 -8.70 6.13
N ILE A 15 13.29 -9.22 6.94
CA ILE A 15 12.06 -8.52 7.32
C ILE A 15 12.38 -7.19 8.02
N ARG A 16 13.47 -7.13 8.79
CA ARG A 16 13.85 -5.94 9.55
C ARG A 16 14.38 -4.84 8.63
N ALA A 17 15.23 -5.18 7.66
CA ALA A 17 15.66 -4.23 6.64
C ALA A 17 14.47 -3.73 5.80
N ASN A 18 13.55 -4.62 5.41
CA ASN A 18 12.35 -4.25 4.66
C ASN A 18 11.42 -3.32 5.47
N HIS A 19 11.32 -3.52 6.79
CA HIS A 19 10.57 -2.63 7.67
C HIS A 19 11.15 -1.21 7.72
N GLU A 20 12.48 -1.07 7.82
CA GLU A 20 13.12 0.26 7.81
C GLU A 20 13.01 0.97 6.45
N LEU A 21 13.05 0.20 5.36
CA LEU A 21 12.73 0.72 4.02
C LEU A 21 11.28 1.21 3.97
N LEU A 22 10.32 0.41 4.44
CA LEU A 22 8.91 0.79 4.49
C LEU A 22 8.70 2.08 5.30
N LYS A 23 9.30 2.22 6.48
CA LYS A 23 9.26 3.46 7.27
C LYS A 23 9.78 4.67 6.50
N THR A 24 10.86 4.48 5.75
CA THR A 24 11.46 5.56 4.95
C THR A 24 10.54 5.99 3.82
N GLU A 25 9.89 5.05 3.14
CA GLU A 25 8.91 5.35 2.11
C GLU A 25 7.63 5.98 2.67
N LEU A 26 7.17 5.53 3.84
CA LEU A 26 6.01 6.12 4.49
C LEU A 26 6.23 7.59 4.86
N ARG A 27 7.47 7.97 5.22
CA ARG A 27 7.85 9.38 5.36
C ARG A 27 7.83 10.13 4.03
N SER A 28 8.24 9.52 2.93
CA SER A 28 8.25 10.15 1.59
C SER A 28 6.82 10.47 1.10
N VAL A 29 5.85 9.64 1.48
CA VAL A 29 4.42 9.86 1.22
C VAL A 29 3.68 10.60 2.35
N LYS A 30 4.41 11.20 3.31
CA LYS A 30 3.84 11.99 4.42
C LYS A 30 2.80 11.22 5.26
N TYR A 31 3.01 9.91 5.45
CA TYR A 31 2.22 9.11 6.36
C TYR A 31 2.59 9.45 7.81
N ILE A 32 1.62 9.92 8.59
CA ILE A 32 1.84 10.41 9.97
C ILE A 32 1.38 9.45 11.05
N ASN A 33 0.62 8.41 10.71
CA ASN A 33 0.08 7.51 11.71
C ASN A 33 1.19 6.58 12.25
N PRO A 34 1.11 6.19 13.54
CA PRO A 34 2.05 5.26 14.12
C PRO A 34 2.01 3.92 13.40
N ILE A 35 3.18 3.30 13.28
CA ILE A 35 3.37 2.00 12.67
C ILE A 35 3.91 1.08 13.76
N GLU A 36 3.07 0.14 14.20
CA GLU A 36 3.45 -0.86 15.18
C GLU A 36 4.30 -1.93 14.49
N GLN A 37 5.62 -1.88 14.72
CA GLN A 37 6.58 -2.77 14.07
C GLN A 37 6.21 -4.24 14.23
N GLY A 38 5.81 -4.66 15.44
CA GLY A 38 5.42 -6.05 15.71
C GLY A 38 4.28 -6.51 14.80
N GLN A 39 3.24 -5.70 14.64
CA GLN A 39 2.09 -6.08 13.81
C GLN A 39 2.46 -6.23 12.33
N LEU A 40 3.36 -5.39 11.81
CA LEU A 40 3.84 -5.52 10.43
C LEU A 40 4.76 -6.73 10.25
N THR A 41 5.67 -6.99 11.19
CA THR A 41 6.58 -8.14 11.12
C THR A 41 5.85 -9.46 11.27
N ASP A 42 4.77 -9.48 12.06
CA ASP A 42 3.91 -10.65 12.28
C ASP A 42 2.91 -10.84 11.12
N GLY A 43 2.92 -9.96 10.13
CA GLY A 43 2.08 -10.06 8.94
C GLY A 43 0.59 -9.81 9.20
N ILE A 44 0.25 -9.04 10.25
CA ILE A 44 -1.14 -8.72 10.60
C ILE A 44 -1.77 -7.87 9.49
N PRO A 45 -2.76 -8.37 8.72
CA PRO A 45 -3.26 -7.66 7.54
C PRO A 45 -3.86 -6.29 7.86
N LEU A 46 -4.52 -6.16 9.02
CA LEU A 46 -5.15 -4.92 9.47
C LEU A 46 -4.17 -3.76 9.64
N ALA A 47 -2.91 -4.05 9.99
CA ALA A 47 -1.87 -3.02 10.14
C ALA A 47 -1.47 -2.38 8.80
N PHE A 48 -1.69 -3.08 7.68
CA PHE A 48 -1.37 -2.58 6.34
C PHE A 48 -2.49 -1.75 5.70
N LEU A 49 -3.75 -1.96 6.10
CA LEU A 49 -4.89 -1.26 5.50
C LEU A 49 -4.78 0.28 5.54
N PRO A 50 -4.49 0.92 6.69
CA PRO A 50 -4.40 2.38 6.72
C PRO A 50 -3.20 2.91 5.93
N ILE A 51 -2.13 2.13 5.78
CA ILE A 51 -0.99 2.45 4.91
C ILE A 51 -1.43 2.48 3.45
N ILE A 52 -2.09 1.42 3.00
CA ILE A 52 -2.58 1.28 1.62
C ILE A 52 -3.60 2.37 1.30
N HIS A 53 -4.56 2.60 2.21
CA HIS A 53 -5.55 3.66 2.07
C HIS A 53 -4.89 5.04 1.89
N HIS A 54 -3.91 5.38 2.72
CA HIS A 54 -3.21 6.66 2.62
C HIS A 54 -2.49 6.80 1.28
N ALA A 55 -1.77 5.76 0.85
CA ALA A 55 -1.00 5.79 -0.39
C ALA A 55 -1.90 5.98 -1.63
N LEU A 56 -3.07 5.33 -1.66
CA LEU A 56 -3.98 5.37 -2.80
C LEU A 56 -4.87 6.61 -2.82
N LEU A 57 -5.34 7.09 -1.66
CA LEU A 57 -6.43 8.08 -1.60
C LEU A 57 -6.04 9.41 -0.98
N VAL A 58 -5.13 9.41 -0.02
CA VAL A 58 -4.82 10.61 0.78
C VAL A 58 -3.61 11.35 0.23
N TYR A 59 -2.55 10.62 -0.14
CA TYR A 59 -1.28 11.24 -0.53
C TYR A 59 -1.35 11.99 -1.86
N SER A 60 -1.98 11.39 -2.88
CA SER A 60 -2.02 11.92 -4.24
C SER A 60 -3.45 12.10 -4.73
N PRO A 61 -3.95 13.34 -4.82
CA PRO A 61 -5.29 13.61 -5.36
C PRO A 61 -5.48 13.08 -6.78
N LEU A 62 -4.42 13.14 -7.61
CA LEU A 62 -4.45 12.61 -8.98
C LEU A 62 -4.69 11.10 -9.01
N VAL A 63 -4.05 10.34 -8.10
CA VAL A 63 -4.25 8.89 -8.00
C VAL A 63 -5.65 8.59 -7.49
N SER A 64 -6.14 9.31 -6.48
CA SER A 64 -7.49 9.16 -5.95
C SER A 64 -8.57 9.41 -7.01
N GLN A 65 -8.39 10.46 -7.84
CA GLN A 65 -9.28 10.77 -8.96
C GLN A 65 -9.21 9.72 -10.05
N PHE A 66 -8.02 9.21 -10.40
CA PHE A 66 -7.86 8.13 -11.35
C PHE A 66 -8.61 6.87 -10.89
N ILE A 67 -8.45 6.46 -9.63
CA ILE A 67 -9.13 5.30 -9.05
C ILE A 67 -10.65 5.48 -9.09
N SER A 68 -11.13 6.67 -8.74
CA SER A 68 -12.57 6.99 -8.80
C SER A 68 -13.10 6.97 -10.24
N GLY A 69 -12.30 7.45 -11.20
CA GLY A 69 -12.64 7.44 -12.63
C GLY A 69 -12.71 6.05 -13.24
N GLU A 70 -11.93 5.10 -12.71
CA GLU A 70 -12.00 3.67 -13.06
C GLU A 70 -13.23 2.96 -12.43
N GLY A 71 -14.03 3.67 -11.63
CA GLY A 71 -15.24 3.14 -11.00
C GLY A 71 -15.02 2.43 -9.67
N PHE A 72 -13.84 2.54 -9.06
CA PHE A 72 -13.56 1.96 -7.74
C PHE A 72 -13.96 2.94 -6.63
N GLU A 73 -14.96 2.57 -5.84
CA GLU A 73 -15.33 3.30 -4.62
C GLU A 73 -14.52 2.80 -3.42
N LEU A 74 -13.43 3.49 -3.11
CA LEU A 74 -12.62 3.25 -1.91
C LEU A 74 -12.92 4.34 -0.86
N GLN A 75 -14.11 4.37 -0.29
CA GLN A 75 -14.50 5.39 0.70
C GLN A 75 -14.24 4.99 2.16
N ALA A 76 -14.20 3.68 2.45
CA ALA A 76 -13.94 3.16 3.79
C ALA A 76 -12.45 2.87 4.01
N LYS A 77 -11.94 3.20 5.21
CA LYS A 77 -10.50 3.10 5.54
C LYS A 77 -9.97 1.67 5.69
N SER A 78 -10.86 0.69 5.95
CA SER A 78 -10.43 -0.62 6.43
C SER A 78 -11.53 -1.70 6.46
N ASP A 79 -12.59 -1.61 5.66
CA ASP A 79 -13.61 -2.66 5.60
C ASP A 79 -13.31 -3.72 4.52
N TYR A 80 -14.10 -4.79 4.49
CA TYR A 80 -13.93 -5.86 3.50
C TYR A 80 -14.04 -5.34 2.06
N ARG A 81 -14.94 -4.38 1.81
CA ARG A 81 -15.14 -3.77 0.48
C ARG A 81 -13.91 -3.01 0.03
N PHE A 82 -13.24 -2.30 0.93
CA PHE A 82 -11.98 -1.63 0.66
C PHE A 82 -10.91 -2.63 0.20
N VAL A 83 -10.76 -3.76 0.91
CA VAL A 83 -9.81 -4.81 0.53
C VAL A 83 -10.15 -5.40 -0.84
N GLU A 84 -11.42 -5.72 -1.07
CA GLU A 84 -11.87 -6.30 -2.33
C GLU A 84 -11.65 -5.35 -3.51
N ASN A 85 -12.03 -4.08 -3.39
CA ASN A 85 -11.87 -3.07 -4.43
C ASN A 85 -10.39 -2.75 -4.68
N THR A 86 -9.56 -2.72 -3.62
CA THR A 86 -8.11 -2.54 -3.76
C THR A 86 -7.50 -3.70 -4.55
N TYR A 87 -7.90 -4.94 -4.25
CA TYR A 87 -7.43 -6.11 -4.98
C TYR A 87 -7.83 -6.06 -6.47
N LYS A 88 -9.09 -5.75 -6.76
CA LYS A 88 -9.58 -5.59 -8.14
C LYS A 88 -8.86 -4.46 -8.89
N LEU A 89 -8.60 -3.33 -8.23
CA LEU A 89 -7.81 -2.23 -8.78
C LEU A 89 -6.39 -2.69 -9.14
N MET A 90 -5.71 -3.40 -8.23
CA MET A 90 -4.36 -3.92 -8.49
C MET A 90 -4.34 -4.94 -9.64
N LEU A 91 -5.37 -5.75 -9.78
CA LEU A 91 -5.52 -6.68 -10.90
C LEU A 91 -5.74 -5.95 -12.22
N ASN A 92 -6.71 -5.04 -12.25
CA ASN A 92 -7.24 -4.52 -13.50
C ASN A 92 -6.40 -3.34 -14.03
N SER A 93 -6.01 -2.41 -13.16
CA SER A 93 -5.40 -1.14 -13.57
C SER A 93 -3.87 -1.13 -13.42
N PHE A 94 -3.28 -2.07 -12.65
CA PHE A 94 -1.84 -2.15 -12.41
C PHE A 94 -1.13 -3.36 -13.07
N GLY A 95 -1.73 -3.94 -14.12
CA GLY A 95 -1.06 -4.93 -14.97
C GLY A 95 -1.15 -6.38 -14.50
N GLY A 96 -2.22 -6.75 -13.78
CA GLY A 96 -2.53 -8.14 -13.44
C GLY A 96 -1.66 -8.70 -12.31
N TYR A 97 -1.82 -8.19 -11.09
CA TYR A 97 -1.19 -8.78 -9.90
C TYR A 97 -1.48 -10.29 -9.79
N LYS A 98 -0.44 -11.12 -9.91
CA LYS A 98 -0.53 -12.57 -9.68
C LYS A 98 0.11 -12.90 -8.33
N PRO A 99 -0.67 -13.23 -7.28
CA PRO A 99 -0.08 -13.73 -6.05
C PRO A 99 0.71 -15.00 -6.37
N GLN A 100 1.98 -15.05 -5.91
CA GLN A 100 2.85 -16.22 -6.01
C GLN A 100 2.65 -17.13 -4.81
#